data_AF-A0A923BFE0-F1
#
_entry.id   AF-A0A923BFE0-F1
#
_cell.length_a   1.000
_cell.length_b   1.000
_cell.length_c   1.000
_cell.angle_alpha   90.00
_cell.angle_beta   90.00
_cell.angle_gamma   90.00
#
_symmetry.space_group_name_H-M   'P 1'
#
loop_
_entity.id
_entity.type
_entity.pdbx_description
1 polymer ?
#
loop_
_entity_poly.entity_id
_entity_poly.type
_entity_poly.pdbx_seq_one_letter_code
_entity_poly.pdbx_strand_id
1 'polypeptide(L)'
;MDGFSNLQLADVAQPRGYDADPAQLADLAALRRMVREQRAVFENAPVGIAVTQPDQIRSFNPRAGEMFGFAPEEVGRISPMDVCISPDDYQDLIREAFAVLARGGLFERTEQQFRRRDGSTFWARLRGCAVEPGNRGAGTIWIVEDVTEARQATGEVQAIMTNASIGIMFTRNRVIRRANPAFCQMFGYGEGEPIGVSTRVIYPDEAA
;
A
#
# COMPACT_ATOMS: atom_id res chain seq x y z
N MET A 1 16.68 -84.22 24.22
CA MET A 1 15.22 -84.07 24.23
C MET A 1 14.89 -82.71 24.79
N ASP A 2 14.44 -81.66 24.10
CA ASP A 2 14.23 -81.24 22.70
C ASP A 2 13.86 -79.74 22.86
N GLY A 3 14.08 -78.77 21.98
CA GLY A 3 14.72 -78.68 20.69
C GLY A 3 14.91 -77.19 20.37
N PHE A 4 15.97 -76.88 19.63
CA PHE A 4 16.17 -75.58 18.96
C PHE A 4 15.23 -75.46 17.76
N SER A 5 14.57 -74.31 17.56
CA SER A 5 14.23 -73.71 16.24
C SER A 5 13.47 -72.39 16.48
N ASN A 6 14.09 -71.23 16.26
CA ASN A 6 14.19 -70.52 14.98
C ASN A 6 12.84 -69.91 14.53
N LEU A 7 12.63 -68.62 14.81
CA LEU A 7 11.69 -67.79 14.05
C LEU A 7 12.35 -66.45 13.72
N GLN A 8 12.50 -66.24 12.41
CA GLN A 8 13.23 -65.17 11.76
C GLN A 8 12.61 -63.77 11.98
N LEU A 9 13.50 -62.78 12.04
CA LEU A 9 13.23 -61.39 11.71
C LEU A 9 12.55 -61.32 10.34
N ALA A 10 11.26 -60.97 10.31
CA ALA A 10 10.54 -60.64 9.09
C ALA A 10 10.70 -59.14 8.79
N ASP A 11 11.48 -58.87 7.74
CA ASP A 11 11.42 -57.72 6.83
C ASP A 11 10.85 -56.40 7.38
N VAL A 12 11.76 -55.56 7.88
CA VAL A 12 11.61 -54.10 7.75
C VAL A 12 11.81 -53.78 6.27
N ALA A 13 10.71 -53.66 5.52
CA ALA A 13 10.74 -53.15 4.16
C ALA A 13 11.47 -51.80 4.15
N GLN A 14 12.66 -51.77 3.55
CA GLN A 14 13.37 -50.54 3.23
C GLN A 14 12.44 -49.61 2.44
N PRO A 15 12.40 -48.29 2.73
CA PRO A 15 11.65 -47.37 1.91
C PRO A 15 12.24 -47.40 0.50
N ARG A 16 11.43 -47.81 -0.49
CA ARG A 16 11.77 -47.70 -1.91
C ARG A 16 12.27 -46.28 -2.17
N GLY A 17 13.52 -46.18 -2.63
CA GLY A 17 14.11 -44.92 -3.08
C GLY A 17 13.19 -44.30 -4.12
N TYR A 18 12.58 -43.18 -3.75
CA TYR A 18 12.04 -42.24 -4.71
C TYR A 18 13.27 -41.57 -5.33
N ASP A 19 13.80 -42.16 -6.41
CA ASP A 19 14.81 -41.55 -7.26
C ASP A 19 14.14 -40.33 -7.92
N ALA A 20 14.12 -39.21 -7.19
CA ALA A 20 13.61 -37.96 -7.71
C ALA A 20 14.52 -37.55 -8.87
N ASP A 21 13.94 -37.48 -10.07
CA ASP A 21 14.63 -37.02 -11.27
C ASP A 21 15.34 -35.68 -10.98
N PRO A 22 16.63 -35.52 -11.29
CA PRO A 22 17.35 -34.26 -11.12
C PRO A 22 16.60 -33.04 -11.68
N ALA A 23 15.83 -33.22 -12.77
CA ALA A 23 14.98 -32.17 -13.33
C ALA A 23 13.81 -31.79 -12.40
N GLN A 24 13.16 -32.76 -11.75
CA GLN A 24 12.06 -32.53 -10.81
C GLN A 24 12.55 -31.87 -9.50
N LEU A 25 13.76 -32.22 -9.04
CA LEU A 25 14.40 -31.57 -7.89
C LEU A 25 14.74 -30.11 -8.18
N ALA A 26 15.22 -29.80 -9.39
CA ALA A 26 15.50 -28.44 -9.83
C ALA A 26 14.21 -27.59 -9.96
N ASP A 27 13.16 -28.14 -10.58
CA ASP A 27 11.85 -27.48 -10.69
C ASP A 27 11.21 -27.21 -9.32
N LEU A 28 11.26 -28.19 -8.41
CA LEU A 28 10.76 -28.02 -7.05
C LEU A 28 11.56 -26.97 -6.27
N ALA A 29 12.88 -26.93 -6.44
CA ALA A 29 13.72 -25.92 -5.82
C ALA A 29 13.43 -24.51 -6.36
N ALA A 30 13.25 -24.38 -7.68
CA ALA A 30 12.90 -23.12 -8.34
C ALA A 30 11.52 -22.62 -7.89
N LEU A 31 10.52 -23.50 -7.84
CA LEU A 31 9.19 -23.18 -7.33
C LEU A 31 9.23 -22.74 -5.86
N ARG A 32 9.94 -23.48 -5.01
CA ARG A 32 10.13 -23.11 -3.59
C ARG A 32 10.86 -21.79 -3.42
N ARG A 33 11.76 -21.43 -4.33
CA ARG A 33 12.46 -20.14 -4.33
C ARG A 33 11.49 -19.03 -4.69
N MET A 34 10.75 -19.17 -5.78
CA MET A 34 9.74 -18.19 -6.22
C MET A 34 8.68 -17.94 -5.15
N VAL A 35 8.14 -18.99 -4.53
CA VAL A 35 7.15 -18.86 -3.44
C VAL A 35 7.73 -18.10 -2.24
N ARG A 36 8.99 -18.38 -1.88
CA ARG A 36 9.66 -17.66 -0.79
C ARG A 36 9.86 -16.18 -1.12
N GLU A 37 10.27 -15.87 -2.35
CA GLU A 37 10.46 -14.48 -2.81
C GLU A 37 9.13 -13.71 -2.81
N GLN A 38 8.07 -14.30 -3.38
CA GLN A 38 6.73 -13.70 -3.37
C GLN A 38 6.22 -13.45 -1.95
N ARG A 39 6.42 -14.43 -1.05
CA ARG A 39 6.05 -14.31 0.35
C ARG A 39 6.81 -13.17 1.05
N ALA A 40 8.12 -13.07 0.82
CA ALA A 40 8.93 -12.01 1.39
C ALA A 40 8.47 -10.62 0.93
N VAL A 41 8.16 -10.45 -0.36
CA VAL A 41 7.61 -9.19 -0.90
C VAL A 41 6.28 -8.86 -0.25
N PHE A 42 5.38 -9.84 -0.16
CA PHE A 42 4.08 -9.65 0.48
C PHE A 42 4.23 -9.23 1.95
N GLU A 43 5.04 -9.96 2.73
CA GLU A 43 5.19 -9.74 4.17
C GLU A 43 5.94 -8.45 4.54
N ASN A 44 6.91 -8.02 3.72
CA ASN A 44 7.78 -6.88 4.04
C ASN A 44 7.47 -5.61 3.22
N ALA A 45 6.37 -5.60 2.47
CA ALA A 45 5.98 -4.41 1.72
C ALA A 45 5.66 -3.24 2.68
N PRO A 46 6.13 -2.00 2.37
CA PRO A 46 5.83 -0.82 3.18
C PRO A 46 4.36 -0.34 3.06
N VAL A 47 3.63 -0.91 2.09
CA VAL A 47 2.22 -0.68 1.81
C VAL A 47 1.37 -1.85 2.30
N GLY A 48 0.11 -1.57 2.62
CA GLY A 48 -0.87 -2.60 2.90
C GLY A 48 -1.23 -3.33 1.62
N ILE A 49 -1.16 -4.65 1.62
CA ILE A 49 -1.59 -5.50 0.51
C ILE A 49 -2.69 -6.42 1.04
N ALA A 50 -3.83 -6.45 0.35
CA ALA A 50 -4.94 -7.32 0.68
C ALA A 50 -5.48 -8.01 -0.57
N VAL A 51 -5.92 -9.26 -0.45
CA VAL A 51 -6.69 -9.97 -1.46
C VAL A 51 -8.11 -10.09 -0.96
N THR A 52 -9.06 -9.55 -1.69
CA THR A 52 -10.48 -9.59 -1.33
C THR A 52 -11.28 -10.44 -2.30
N GLN A 53 -12.30 -11.08 -1.77
CA GLN A 53 -13.45 -11.61 -2.50
C GLN A 53 -14.66 -10.71 -2.21
N PRO A 54 -15.80 -10.88 -2.92
CA PRO A 54 -16.95 -9.98 -2.76
C PRO A 54 -17.49 -9.86 -1.33
N ASP A 55 -17.31 -10.90 -0.53
CA ASP A 55 -17.85 -11.08 0.82
C ASP A 55 -16.80 -10.99 1.93
N GLN A 56 -15.53 -11.25 1.63
CA GLN A 56 -14.49 -11.33 2.67
C GLN A 56 -13.09 -10.90 2.18
N ILE A 57 -12.26 -10.45 3.12
CA ILE A 57 -10.82 -10.31 2.92
C ILE A 57 -10.17 -11.70 3.03
N ARG A 58 -9.74 -12.27 1.91
CA ARG A 58 -9.13 -13.61 1.81
C ARG A 58 -7.71 -13.67 2.38
N SER A 59 -6.94 -12.58 2.27
CA SER A 59 -5.63 -12.46 2.90
C SER A 59 -5.20 -11.00 2.96
N PHE A 60 -4.29 -10.67 3.87
CA PHE A 60 -3.62 -9.38 3.91
C PHE A 60 -2.22 -9.51 4.50
N ASN A 61 -1.33 -8.59 4.20
CA ASN A 61 0.03 -8.57 4.73
C ASN A 61 0.09 -7.90 6.12
N PRO A 62 1.17 -8.10 6.90
CA PRO A 62 1.30 -7.48 8.22
C PRO A 62 1.04 -5.98 8.22
N ARG A 63 1.52 -5.27 7.19
CA ARG A 63 1.33 -3.83 7.05
C ARG A 63 -0.14 -3.42 6.94
N ALA A 64 -0.95 -4.15 6.18
CA ALA A 64 -2.39 -3.92 6.12
C ALA A 64 -3.07 -4.24 7.47
N GLY A 65 -2.65 -5.31 8.14
CA GLY A 65 -3.14 -5.66 9.47
C GLY A 65 -2.90 -4.55 10.49
N GLU A 66 -1.67 -4.03 10.57
CA GLU A 66 -1.30 -2.87 11.39
C GLU A 66 -2.10 -1.61 11.03
N MET A 67 -2.22 -1.32 9.74
CA MET A 67 -2.87 -0.10 9.24
C MET A 67 -4.36 -0.07 9.58
N PHE A 68 -5.07 -1.19 9.42
CA PHE A 68 -6.51 -1.28 9.67
C PHE A 68 -6.86 -1.77 11.08
N GLY A 69 -5.88 -2.30 11.84
CA GLY A 69 -6.03 -2.78 13.20
C GLY A 69 -6.60 -4.20 13.30
N PHE A 70 -6.33 -5.06 12.32
CA PHE A 70 -6.80 -6.45 12.28
C PHE A 70 -5.67 -7.45 12.54
N ALA A 71 -6.01 -8.51 13.25
CA ALA A 71 -5.11 -9.62 13.49
C ALA A 71 -5.17 -10.64 12.32
N PRO A 72 -4.06 -11.29 11.93
CA PRO A 72 -4.04 -12.27 10.84
C PRO A 72 -5.06 -13.41 10.98
N GLU A 73 -5.47 -13.74 12.21
CA GLU A 73 -6.44 -14.79 12.52
C GLU A 73 -7.89 -14.40 12.15
N GLU A 74 -8.13 -13.11 11.87
CA GLU A 74 -9.43 -12.58 11.46
C GLU A 74 -9.63 -12.63 9.94
N VAL A 75 -8.61 -13.06 9.18
CA VAL A 75 -8.71 -13.31 7.74
C VAL A 75 -9.89 -14.22 7.42
N GLY A 76 -10.65 -13.86 6.38
CA GLY A 76 -11.88 -14.55 5.97
C GLY A 76 -13.12 -14.22 6.79
N ARG A 77 -13.00 -13.44 7.87
CA ARG A 77 -14.15 -12.98 8.68
C ARG A 77 -14.43 -11.48 8.53
N ILE A 78 -13.47 -10.74 7.99
CA ILE A 78 -13.58 -9.29 7.81
C ILE A 78 -14.26 -9.02 6.47
N SER A 79 -15.32 -8.22 6.48
CA SER A 79 -15.95 -7.73 5.27
C SER A 79 -15.16 -6.55 4.70
N PRO A 80 -14.91 -6.47 3.38
CA PRO A 80 -14.35 -5.27 2.76
C PRO A 80 -15.18 -3.99 3.02
N MET A 81 -16.45 -4.12 3.40
CA MET A 81 -17.29 -2.98 3.79
C MET A 81 -16.92 -2.41 5.17
N ASP A 82 -16.39 -3.23 6.08
CA ASP A 82 -16.09 -2.82 7.46
C ASP A 82 -14.99 -1.74 7.52
N VAL A 83 -14.08 -1.78 6.53
CA VAL A 83 -12.97 -0.83 6.39
C VAL A 83 -13.36 0.46 5.68
N CYS A 84 -14.49 0.50 5.00
CA CYS A 84 -15.01 1.71 4.35
C CYS A 84 -15.72 2.62 5.37
N ILE A 85 -15.75 3.92 5.09
CA ILE A 85 -16.40 4.91 5.95
C ILE A 85 -17.91 4.67 6.03
N SER A 86 -18.52 4.42 4.88
CA SER A 86 -19.95 4.14 4.77
C SER A 86 -20.23 3.02 3.74
N PRO A 87 -21.42 2.41 3.79
CA PRO A 87 -21.87 1.48 2.75
C PRO A 87 -21.93 2.11 1.36
N ASP A 88 -22.26 3.40 1.27
CA ASP A 88 -22.36 4.13 0.01
C ASP A 88 -20.97 4.34 -0.60
N ASP A 89 -19.97 4.74 0.21
CA ASP A 89 -18.57 4.85 -0.23
C ASP A 89 -18.04 3.51 -0.76
N TYR A 90 -18.41 2.41 -0.09
CA TYR A 90 -18.04 1.07 -0.55
C TYR A 90 -18.67 0.76 -1.92
N GLN A 91 -19.96 1.05 -2.10
CA GLN A 91 -20.65 0.79 -3.37
C GLN A 91 -20.05 1.60 -4.52
N ASP A 92 -19.71 2.87 -4.28
CA ASP A 92 -19.11 3.72 -5.31
C ASP A 92 -17.69 3.27 -5.66
N LEU A 93 -16.88 2.95 -4.66
CA LEU A 93 -15.54 2.38 -4.86
C LEU A 93 -15.60 1.11 -5.71
N ILE A 94 -16.46 0.17 -5.36
CA ILE A 94 -16.62 -1.12 -6.02
C ILE A 94 -17.13 -0.94 -7.45
N ARG A 95 -18.09 -0.04 -7.67
CA ARG A 95 -18.63 0.28 -9.00
C ARG A 95 -17.54 0.79 -9.94
N GLU A 96 -16.77 1.77 -9.50
CA GLU A 96 -15.68 2.34 -10.30
C GLU A 96 -14.56 1.34 -10.53
N ALA A 97 -14.14 0.64 -9.48
CA ALA A 97 -13.09 -0.35 -9.57
C ALA A 97 -13.46 -1.46 -10.54
N PHE A 98 -14.63 -2.09 -10.39
CA PHE A 98 -15.00 -3.20 -11.27
C PHE A 98 -15.20 -2.81 -12.73
N ALA A 99 -15.51 -1.54 -13.04
CA ALA A 99 -15.53 -1.06 -14.42
C ALA A 99 -14.13 -1.11 -15.07
N VAL A 100 -13.07 -0.88 -14.30
CA VAL A 100 -11.68 -0.96 -14.75
C VAL A 100 -11.15 -2.40 -14.70
N LEU A 101 -11.39 -3.08 -13.58
CA LEU A 101 -10.88 -4.43 -13.30
C LEU A 101 -11.45 -5.49 -14.25
N ALA A 102 -12.73 -5.36 -14.66
CA ALA A 102 -13.36 -6.29 -15.60
C ALA A 102 -12.66 -6.29 -16.98
N ARG A 103 -11.96 -5.20 -17.32
CA ARG A 103 -11.16 -5.07 -18.55
C ARG A 103 -9.68 -5.45 -18.35
N GLY A 104 -9.31 -5.96 -17.16
CA GLY A 104 -7.93 -6.24 -16.79
C GLY A 104 -7.08 -4.99 -16.51
N GLY A 105 -7.71 -3.82 -16.33
CA GLY A 105 -7.00 -2.58 -16.04
C GLY A 105 -6.56 -2.48 -14.58
N LEU A 106 -5.64 -1.54 -14.32
CA LEU A 106 -5.25 -1.13 -12.97
C LEU A 106 -6.18 0.00 -12.52
N PHE A 107 -6.93 -0.24 -11.45
CA PHE A 107 -7.71 0.79 -10.79
C PHE A 107 -6.80 1.60 -9.87
N GLU A 108 -6.95 2.93 -9.89
CA GLU A 108 -6.24 3.84 -8.99
C GLU A 108 -7.19 4.90 -8.43
N ARG A 109 -7.07 5.18 -7.14
CA ARG A 109 -7.73 6.30 -6.46
C ARG A 109 -6.71 7.01 -5.59
N THR A 110 -6.52 8.30 -5.84
CA THR A 110 -5.43 9.09 -5.23
C THR A 110 -5.68 9.42 -3.77
N GLU A 111 -6.93 9.65 -3.40
CA GLU A 111 -7.34 9.95 -2.02
C GLU A 111 -8.69 9.28 -1.73
N GLN A 112 -8.70 8.40 -0.72
CA GLN A 112 -9.90 7.79 -0.16
C GLN A 112 -9.74 7.74 1.35
N GLN A 113 -10.81 8.09 2.07
CA GLN A 113 -10.81 7.91 3.51
C GLN A 113 -11.27 6.49 3.85
N PHE A 114 -10.57 5.85 4.78
CA PHE A 114 -10.89 4.53 5.33
C PHE A 114 -11.05 4.62 6.84
N ARG A 115 -11.70 3.60 7.40
CA ARG A 115 -11.91 3.44 8.84
C ARG A 115 -11.10 2.25 9.36
N ARG A 116 -10.43 2.46 10.48
CA ARG A 116 -9.77 1.40 11.26
C ARG A 116 -10.76 0.70 12.17
N ARG A 117 -10.38 -0.46 12.69
CA ARG A 117 -11.19 -1.22 13.66
C ARG A 117 -11.54 -0.44 14.92
N ASP A 118 -10.67 0.47 15.37
CA ASP A 118 -10.91 1.34 16.54
C ASP A 118 -11.87 2.51 16.24
N GLY A 119 -12.35 2.64 15.00
CA GLY A 119 -13.24 3.71 14.55
C GLY A 119 -12.50 4.97 14.08
N SER A 120 -11.19 5.09 14.29
CA SER A 120 -10.39 6.18 13.72
C SER A 120 -10.37 6.11 12.20
N THR A 121 -10.09 7.24 11.55
CA THR A 121 -10.05 7.31 10.09
C THR A 121 -8.68 7.70 9.60
N PHE A 122 -8.38 7.38 8.33
CA PHE A 122 -7.16 7.81 7.67
C PHE A 122 -7.36 8.00 6.18
N TRP A 123 -6.47 8.78 5.60
CA TRP A 123 -6.40 8.97 4.17
C TRP A 123 -5.48 7.92 3.56
N ALA A 124 -5.96 7.24 2.53
CA ALA A 124 -5.17 6.29 1.79
C ALA A 124 -5.20 6.57 0.28
N ARG A 125 -4.10 6.23 -0.37
CA ARG A 125 -4.06 6.00 -1.81
C ARG A 125 -4.32 4.52 -2.05
N LEU A 126 -5.21 4.24 -2.99
CA LEU A 126 -5.66 2.90 -3.28
C LEU A 126 -5.33 2.53 -4.72
N ARG A 127 -4.77 1.33 -4.91
CA ARG A 127 -4.64 0.70 -6.22
C ARG A 127 -5.22 -0.70 -6.18
N GLY A 128 -5.84 -1.14 -7.28
CA GLY A 128 -6.47 -2.45 -7.36
C GLY A 128 -6.28 -3.11 -8.70
N CYS A 129 -6.04 -4.43 -8.71
CA CYS A 129 -6.05 -5.25 -9.92
C CYS A 129 -6.78 -6.58 -9.68
N ALA A 130 -7.44 -7.11 -10.72
CA ALA A 130 -8.12 -8.40 -10.63
C ALA A 130 -7.08 -9.52 -10.64
N VAL A 131 -7.26 -10.55 -9.82
CA VAL A 131 -6.43 -11.77 -9.89
C VAL A 131 -6.64 -12.45 -11.24
N GLU A 132 -7.89 -12.52 -11.68
CA GLU A 132 -8.28 -13.01 -13.00
C GLU A 132 -9.30 -12.03 -13.61
N PRO A 133 -8.96 -11.36 -14.73
CA PRO A 133 -9.86 -10.42 -15.39
C PRO A 133 -11.19 -11.09 -15.77
N GLY A 134 -12.31 -10.44 -15.42
CA GLY A 134 -13.65 -10.96 -15.68
C GLY A 134 -14.17 -11.99 -14.66
N ASN A 135 -13.30 -12.58 -13.82
CA ASN A 135 -13.71 -13.50 -12.76
C ASN A 135 -13.64 -12.82 -11.38
N ARG A 136 -14.78 -12.27 -10.93
CA ARG A 136 -14.87 -11.63 -9.60
C ARG A 136 -14.61 -12.60 -8.44
N GLY A 137 -14.91 -13.89 -8.61
CA GLY A 137 -14.72 -14.91 -7.57
C GLY A 137 -13.25 -15.26 -7.33
N ALA A 138 -12.38 -15.09 -8.33
CA ALA A 138 -10.94 -15.26 -8.19
C ALA A 138 -10.32 -14.25 -7.20
N GLY A 139 -10.98 -13.12 -7.01
CA GLY A 139 -10.61 -12.07 -6.07
C GLY A 139 -9.90 -10.89 -6.73
N THR A 140 -9.68 -9.85 -5.93
CA THR A 140 -9.02 -8.60 -6.32
C THR A 140 -7.88 -8.33 -5.35
N ILE A 141 -6.72 -7.95 -5.88
CA ILE A 141 -5.58 -7.51 -5.09
C ILE A 141 -5.70 -5.99 -4.92
N TRP A 142 -5.61 -5.54 -3.69
CA TRP A 142 -5.61 -4.13 -3.30
C TRP A 142 -4.29 -3.77 -2.66
N ILE A 143 -3.77 -2.62 -3.06
CA ILE A 143 -2.60 -1.98 -2.47
C ILE A 143 -3.08 -0.67 -1.85
N VAL A 144 -2.84 -0.52 -0.55
CA VAL A 144 -3.27 0.60 0.28
C VAL A 144 -2.03 1.27 0.85
N GLU A 145 -1.87 2.55 0.58
CA GLU A 145 -0.81 3.39 1.13
C GLU A 145 -1.45 4.44 2.04
N ASP A 146 -1.15 4.42 3.35
CA ASP A 146 -1.58 5.47 4.27
C ASP A 146 -0.79 6.75 3.97
N VAL A 147 -1.51 7.80 3.61
CA VAL A 147 -0.95 9.12 3.25
C VAL A 147 -1.28 10.19 4.29
N THR A 148 -1.78 9.79 5.47
CA THR A 148 -2.24 10.72 6.51
C THR A 148 -1.10 11.59 7.03
N GLU A 149 0.06 11.00 7.33
CA GLU A 149 1.23 11.75 7.80
C GLU A 149 1.73 12.74 6.74
N ALA A 150 1.84 12.29 5.47
CA ALA A 150 2.23 13.15 4.36
C ALA A 150 1.25 14.31 4.16
N ARG A 151 -0.05 14.05 4.33
CA ARG A 151 -1.11 15.06 4.26
C ARG A 151 -1.03 16.04 5.42
N GLN A 152 -0.82 15.55 6.65
CA GLN A 152 -0.68 16.38 7.85
C GLN A 152 0.56 17.28 7.75
N ALA A 153 1.72 16.73 7.39
CA ALA A 153 2.94 17.50 7.19
C ALA A 153 2.76 18.59 6.13
N THR A 154 2.08 18.28 5.02
CA THR A 154 1.75 19.28 3.99
C THR A 154 0.81 20.34 4.54
N GLY A 155 -0.23 19.95 5.28
CA GLY A 155 -1.19 20.86 5.90
C GLY A 155 -0.55 21.81 6.92
N GLU A 156 0.35 21.31 7.76
CA GLU A 156 1.09 22.11 8.74
C GLU A 156 1.97 23.16 8.05
N VAL A 157 2.72 22.76 7.02
CA VAL A 157 3.55 23.72 6.24
C VAL A 157 2.68 24.77 5.56
N GLN A 158 1.52 24.40 5.01
CA GLN A 158 0.59 25.36 4.42
C GLN A 158 0.01 26.31 5.49
N ALA A 159 -0.36 25.80 6.66
CA ALA A 159 -0.89 26.61 7.74
C ALA A 159 0.15 27.61 8.26
N ILE A 160 1.40 27.19 8.43
CA ILE A 160 2.52 28.06 8.81
C ILE A 160 2.72 29.14 7.76
N MET A 161 2.75 28.78 6.47
CA MET A 161 2.89 29.75 5.38
C MET A 161 1.77 30.79 5.43
N THR A 162 0.52 30.35 5.44
CA THR A 162 -0.66 31.23 5.35
C THR A 162 -0.81 32.14 6.56
N ASN A 163 -0.55 31.64 7.77
CA ASN A 163 -0.83 32.36 9.01
C ASN A 163 0.38 33.07 9.62
N ALA A 164 1.59 32.89 9.07
CA ALA A 164 2.76 33.58 9.57
C ALA A 164 2.66 35.09 9.31
N SER A 165 2.82 35.89 10.37
CA SER A 165 2.90 37.36 10.28
C SER A 165 4.23 37.87 9.72
N ILE A 166 5.18 36.96 9.45
CA ILE A 166 6.48 37.25 8.83
C ILE A 166 6.40 36.90 7.35
N GLY A 167 7.02 37.71 6.49
CA GLY A 167 7.17 37.39 5.07
C GLY A 167 8.06 36.18 4.86
N ILE A 168 7.49 35.07 4.39
CA ILE A 168 8.20 33.82 4.08
C ILE A 168 8.19 33.63 2.56
N MET A 169 9.36 33.41 1.98
CA MET A 169 9.51 33.01 0.59
C MET A 169 10.47 31.82 0.45
N PHE A 170 10.17 30.93 -0.48
CA PHE A 170 11.06 29.86 -0.90
C PHE A 170 11.61 30.17 -2.28
N THR A 171 12.92 30.02 -2.43
CA THR A 171 13.62 30.39 -3.66
C THR A 171 14.38 29.19 -4.21
N ARG A 172 14.48 29.11 -5.54
CA ARG A 172 15.34 28.15 -6.23
C ARG A 172 16.11 28.89 -7.31
N ASN A 173 17.43 28.82 -7.29
CA ASN A 173 18.31 29.58 -8.19
C ASN A 173 17.99 31.10 -8.17
N ARG A 174 17.81 31.67 -6.97
CA ARG A 174 17.39 33.07 -6.76
C ARG A 174 16.04 33.45 -7.37
N VAL A 175 15.23 32.49 -7.80
CA VAL A 175 13.87 32.75 -8.28
C VAL A 175 12.87 32.32 -7.22
N ILE A 176 11.95 33.22 -6.87
CA ILE A 176 10.87 32.94 -5.92
C ILE A 176 9.97 31.85 -6.51
N ARG A 177 9.81 30.76 -5.77
CA ARG A 177 8.95 29.62 -6.14
C ARG A 177 7.68 29.55 -5.32
N ARG A 178 7.71 30.09 -4.11
CA ARG A 178 6.56 30.28 -3.24
C ARG A 178 6.79 31.52 -2.40
N ALA A 179 5.74 32.27 -2.14
CA ALA A 179 5.70 33.37 -1.18
C ALA A 179 4.39 33.26 -0.40
N ASN A 180 4.43 33.62 0.88
CA ASN A 180 3.22 33.66 1.69
C ASN A 180 2.49 35.02 1.58
N PRO A 181 1.23 35.12 2.04
CA PRO A 181 0.47 36.37 1.98
C PRO A 181 1.15 37.54 2.70
N ALA A 182 1.83 37.29 3.83
CA ALA A 182 2.55 38.34 4.55
C ALA A 182 3.72 38.93 3.73
N PHE A 183 4.47 38.10 3.00
CA PHE A 183 5.50 38.57 2.07
C PHE A 183 4.88 39.45 0.98
N CYS A 184 3.78 38.97 0.39
CA CYS A 184 3.08 39.74 -0.65
C CYS A 184 2.63 41.11 -0.12
N GLN A 185 2.05 41.17 1.08
CA GLN A 185 1.63 42.44 1.70
C GLN A 185 2.82 43.36 2.02
N MET A 186 3.93 42.81 2.55
CA MET A 186 5.12 43.59 2.90
C MET A 186 5.79 44.23 1.68
N PHE A 187 5.81 43.52 0.56
CA PHE A 187 6.49 43.94 -0.66
C PHE A 187 5.55 44.44 -1.77
N GLY A 188 4.25 44.55 -1.48
CA GLY A 188 3.24 45.11 -2.39
C GLY A 188 2.87 44.22 -3.58
N TYR A 189 3.11 42.91 -3.49
CA TYR A 189 2.75 41.95 -4.53
C TYR A 189 1.31 41.47 -4.42
N GLY A 190 0.67 41.22 -5.56
CA GLY A 190 -0.57 40.46 -5.66
C GLY A 190 -0.38 38.95 -5.45
N GLU A 191 -1.49 38.21 -5.38
CA GLU A 191 -1.46 36.75 -5.31
C GLU A 191 -0.82 36.16 -6.56
N GLY A 192 0.18 35.28 -6.39
CA GLY A 192 0.89 34.62 -7.50
C GLY A 192 1.90 35.49 -8.26
N GLU A 193 1.82 36.82 -8.16
CA GLU A 193 2.73 37.77 -8.80
C GLU A 193 4.23 37.56 -8.47
N PRO A 194 4.63 37.26 -7.23
CA PRO A 194 6.05 37.12 -6.93
C PRO A 194 6.63 35.80 -7.46
N ILE A 195 5.81 34.85 -7.93
CA ILE A 195 6.29 33.55 -8.40
C ILE A 195 6.99 33.72 -9.75
N GLY A 196 8.24 33.26 -9.84
CA GLY A 196 9.08 33.44 -11.03
C GLY A 196 9.92 34.71 -11.00
N VAL A 197 9.69 35.60 -10.04
CA VAL A 197 10.47 36.84 -9.89
C VAL A 197 11.82 36.52 -9.24
N SER A 198 12.88 37.17 -9.73
CA SER A 198 14.21 37.08 -9.14
C SER A 198 14.24 37.79 -7.78
N THR A 199 14.89 37.21 -6.78
CA THR A 199 15.05 37.81 -5.44
C THR A 199 15.86 39.11 -5.45
N ARG A 200 16.47 39.47 -6.59
CA ARG A 200 17.16 40.75 -6.76
C ARG A 200 16.25 41.96 -6.57
N VAL A 201 14.96 41.84 -6.90
CA VAL A 201 13.97 42.92 -6.75
C VAL A 201 13.78 43.38 -5.31
N ILE A 202 14.22 42.56 -4.35
CA ILE A 202 14.07 42.76 -2.91
C ILE A 202 15.32 43.42 -2.30
N TYR A 203 16.44 43.45 -3.04
CA TYR A 203 17.67 44.09 -2.62
C TYR A 203 17.80 45.47 -3.28
N PRO A 204 18.23 46.50 -2.54
CA PRO A 204 18.43 47.83 -3.11
C PRO A 204 19.67 47.94 -4.02
N ASP A 205 20.56 46.94 -4.05
CA ASP A 205 21.82 46.98 -4.80
C ASP A 205 22.02 45.69 -5.63
N GLU A 206 22.53 45.82 -6.85
CA GLU A 206 22.57 44.73 -7.86
C GLU A 206 23.68 43.68 -7.63
N ALA A 207 24.56 43.92 -6.66
CA ALA A 207 25.75 43.10 -6.39
C ALA A 207 25.49 41.84 -5.52
N ALA A 208 24.26 41.59 -5.06
CA ALA A 208 23.89 40.49 -4.13
C ALA A 208 23.27 39.23 -4.80
#